data_AF-A0A844MGV9-F1
#
_entry.id   AF-A0A844MGV9-F1
#
_cell.length_a   1.000
_cell.length_b   1.000
_cell.length_c   1.000
_cell.angle_alpha   90.00
_cell.angle_beta   90.00
_cell.angle_gamma   90.00
#
_symmetry.space_group_name_H-M   'P 1'
#
loop_
_entity.id
_entity.type
_entity.pdbx_description
1 polymer ?
#
loop_
_entity_poly.entity_id
_entity_poly.type
_entity_poly.pdbx_seq_one_letter_code
_entity_poly.pdbx_strand_id
1 'polypeptide(L)'
;MQIKSLENTVTFATEKDLPFVKALADAHRYEIGFVNRTTLAEAIAHKEILYSSHGFLHFHHRRDNISTLYHLCVSPSHRRQGVGLQLIRAWEEYSRKCGIKTLRLKCPLDLEANGFYYQMGFSRVNIEPGVKRDLVVWHKNLVSATPLSSQFVASFSASGSELKRLFELWRLGGDLERNPFAYVIYSPIACPPSTTKFLQREKAIENIKSVWLDCGAYQVQQGKRDYYNDLLVFLDKFYKENQWADGYVLPDVVPLTTDSDEIVEYKVRETLYHCEAFYNKMPNYVQERAIAPVQGRTINQVNRCLETYAKLGIRRIGFGSWGTSGPNGSVNMLSQESLALFKTVCDIARENGMLVHCFGIGGPNSYNRLRRHNLIPDTLDSTTWWKAGGFGSIFFPNKAQIQITVRRNLETTKTGIENLKRDTKHSCYFCQSVEQLRTSRNHRIMHNLAAWLDTLERDL
;
A
#
# COMPACT_ATOMS: atom_id res chain seq x y z
N MET A 1 -15.13 27.76 14.14
CA MET A 1 -14.34 28.81 13.44
C MET A 1 -14.30 28.44 11.96
N GLN A 2 -15.06 29.15 11.12
CA GLN A 2 -15.14 28.88 9.67
C GLN A 2 -13.78 29.18 9.02
N ILE A 3 -13.10 28.15 8.53
CA ILE A 3 -11.98 28.34 7.59
C ILE A 3 -12.63 28.70 6.25
N LYS A 4 -12.57 29.99 5.87
CA LYS A 4 -12.85 30.41 4.50
C LYS A 4 -11.89 29.67 3.58
N SER A 5 -12.38 28.67 2.84
CA SER A 5 -11.67 28.11 1.71
C SER A 5 -11.64 29.16 0.61
N LEU A 6 -10.61 30.00 0.58
CA LEU A 6 -10.22 30.66 -0.65
C LEU A 6 -9.86 29.56 -1.64
N GLU A 7 -10.61 29.45 -2.73
CA GLU A 7 -10.31 28.59 -3.88
C GLU A 7 -8.98 29.05 -4.52
N ASN A 8 -7.86 28.68 -3.92
CA ASN A 8 -6.53 28.86 -4.50
C ASN A 8 -6.33 27.81 -5.59
N THR A 9 -6.87 28.08 -6.78
CA THR A 9 -6.69 27.23 -7.95
C THR A 9 -5.25 27.37 -8.45
N VAL A 10 -4.52 26.26 -8.56
CA VAL A 10 -3.17 26.24 -9.14
C VAL A 10 -3.28 26.08 -10.66
N THR A 11 -2.61 26.95 -11.40
CA THR A 11 -2.59 26.94 -12.88
C THR A 11 -1.18 27.17 -13.40
N PHE A 12 -0.94 26.99 -14.71
CA PHE A 12 0.31 27.42 -15.31
C PHE A 12 0.37 28.95 -15.36
N ALA A 13 1.50 29.52 -14.95
CA ALA A 13 1.74 30.95 -15.08
C ALA A 13 1.69 31.37 -16.56
N THR A 14 1.22 32.58 -16.77
CA THR A 14 1.22 33.30 -18.04
C THR A 14 2.14 34.51 -17.96
N GLU A 15 2.38 35.18 -19.09
CA GLU A 15 3.21 36.39 -19.11
C GLU A 15 2.70 37.49 -18.17
N LYS A 16 1.38 37.54 -17.92
CA LYS A 16 0.75 38.48 -16.97
C LYS A 16 1.18 38.24 -15.52
N ASP A 17 1.60 37.02 -15.18
CA ASP A 17 1.99 36.63 -13.82
C ASP A 17 3.47 36.88 -13.53
N LEU A 18 4.28 37.13 -14.57
CA LEU A 18 5.72 37.37 -14.46
C LEU A 18 6.08 38.49 -13.45
N PRO A 19 5.40 39.64 -13.39
CA PRO A 19 5.68 40.66 -12.38
C PRO A 19 5.53 40.14 -10.95
N PHE A 20 4.46 39.37 -10.68
CA PHE A 20 4.22 38.79 -9.35
C PHE A 20 5.26 37.73 -9.00
N VAL A 21 5.51 36.78 -9.90
CA VAL A 21 6.49 35.69 -9.69
C VAL A 21 7.87 36.29 -9.41
N LYS A 22 8.27 37.31 -10.20
CA LYS A 22 9.55 37.98 -10.01
C LYS A 22 9.63 38.73 -8.68
N ALA A 23 8.60 39.49 -8.33
CA ALA A 23 8.55 40.24 -7.07
C ALA A 23 8.63 39.29 -5.86
N LEU A 24 7.91 38.17 -5.91
CA LEU A 24 7.95 37.17 -4.85
C LEU A 24 9.32 36.49 -4.78
N ALA A 25 9.92 36.15 -5.92
CA ALA A 25 11.27 35.58 -5.96
C ALA A 25 12.33 36.54 -5.37
N ASP A 26 12.25 37.83 -5.68
CA ASP A 26 13.15 38.85 -5.13
C ASP A 26 12.99 39.04 -3.63
N ALA A 27 11.75 39.02 -3.12
CA ALA A 27 11.46 39.10 -1.70
C ALA A 27 12.06 37.93 -0.90
N HIS A 28 12.33 36.79 -1.56
CA HIS A 28 12.88 35.56 -0.96
C HIS A 28 14.28 35.21 -1.48
N ARG A 29 15.05 36.22 -1.91
CA ARG A 29 16.40 36.05 -2.47
C ARG A 29 17.37 35.32 -1.53
N TYR A 30 17.17 35.42 -0.21
CA TYR A 30 17.98 34.69 0.77
C TYR A 30 17.77 33.18 0.66
N GLU A 31 16.50 32.75 0.55
CA GLU A 31 16.15 31.34 0.50
C GLU A 31 16.41 30.72 -0.87
N ILE A 32 16.02 31.40 -1.96
CA ILE A 32 16.04 30.81 -3.31
C ILE A 32 17.12 31.37 -4.24
N GLY A 33 17.91 32.33 -3.78
CA GLY A 33 18.95 32.98 -4.57
C GLY A 33 18.41 34.06 -5.53
N PHE A 34 19.29 34.63 -6.33
CA PHE A 34 18.90 35.59 -7.36
C PHE A 34 18.34 34.85 -8.59
N VAL A 35 17.09 35.15 -8.94
CA VAL A 35 16.44 34.57 -10.12
C VAL A 35 16.27 35.66 -11.19
N ASN A 36 16.87 35.42 -12.36
CA ASN A 36 16.80 36.34 -13.49
C ASN A 36 15.36 36.40 -14.04
N ARG A 37 14.88 37.61 -14.36
CA ARG A 37 13.56 37.84 -14.97
C ARG A 37 13.42 37.11 -16.30
N THR A 38 14.45 37.11 -17.14
CA THR A 38 14.45 36.43 -18.44
C THR A 38 14.25 34.92 -18.28
N THR A 39 14.96 34.31 -17.33
CA THR A 39 14.80 32.88 -17.01
C THR A 39 13.37 32.53 -16.58
N LEU A 40 12.72 33.41 -15.80
CA LEU A 40 11.32 33.22 -15.42
C LEU A 40 10.37 33.38 -16.61
N ALA A 41 10.64 34.34 -17.51
CA ALA A 41 9.84 34.54 -18.71
C ALA A 41 9.93 33.35 -19.67
N GLU A 42 11.13 32.80 -19.87
CA GLU A 42 11.37 31.60 -20.67
C GLU A 42 10.67 30.38 -20.08
N ALA A 43 10.79 30.17 -18.76
CA ALA A 43 10.11 29.09 -18.07
C ALA A 43 8.57 29.21 -18.16
N ILE A 44 8.01 30.42 -18.11
CA ILE A 44 6.59 30.66 -18.36
C ILE A 44 6.21 30.24 -19.78
N ALA A 45 7.00 30.64 -20.78
CA ALA A 45 6.76 30.27 -22.17
C ALA A 45 6.80 28.74 -22.40
N HIS A 46 7.63 28.02 -21.65
CA HIS A 46 7.73 26.56 -21.70
C HIS A 46 6.72 25.82 -20.79
N LYS A 47 5.80 26.53 -20.12
CA LYS A 47 4.87 25.94 -19.13
C LYS A 47 5.60 25.20 -18.00
N GLU A 48 6.65 25.81 -17.49
CA GLU A 48 7.53 25.30 -16.44
C GLU A 48 7.32 25.99 -15.08
N ILE A 49 6.36 26.92 -15.02
CA ILE A 49 5.96 27.59 -13.78
C ILE A 49 4.49 27.32 -13.49
N LEU A 50 4.23 26.71 -12.34
CA LEU A 50 2.92 26.65 -11.71
C LEU A 50 2.75 27.84 -10.78
N TYR A 51 1.54 28.38 -10.75
CA TYR A 51 1.18 29.63 -10.10
C TYR A 51 -0.10 29.47 -9.28
N SER A 52 -0.12 30.16 -8.14
CA SER A 52 -1.32 30.50 -7.39
C SER A 52 -1.27 31.97 -6.97
N SER A 53 -2.39 32.52 -6.52
CA SER A 53 -2.49 33.89 -5.98
C SER A 53 -1.48 34.22 -4.87
N HIS A 54 -0.89 33.20 -4.23
CA HIS A 54 -0.01 33.36 -3.06
C HIS A 54 1.34 32.64 -3.18
N GLY A 55 1.68 32.06 -4.32
CA GLY A 55 2.93 31.34 -4.50
C GLY A 55 3.18 30.87 -5.93
N PHE A 56 4.39 30.37 -6.17
CA PHE A 56 4.75 29.75 -7.44
C PHE A 56 5.72 28.57 -7.24
N LEU A 57 5.76 27.69 -8.24
CA LEU A 57 6.64 26.54 -8.34
C LEU A 57 7.24 26.49 -9.74
N HIS A 58 8.56 26.57 -9.85
CA HIS A 58 9.31 26.50 -11.09
C HIS A 58 10.07 25.17 -11.16
N PHE A 59 9.83 24.38 -12.21
CA PHE A 59 10.39 23.05 -12.42
C PHE A 59 10.87 22.85 -13.86
N HIS A 60 11.57 21.76 -14.15
CA HIS A 60 11.92 21.35 -15.52
C HIS A 60 11.84 19.84 -15.71
N HIS A 61 11.23 19.41 -16.81
CA HIS A 61 11.13 18.00 -17.21
C HIS A 61 12.35 17.62 -18.05
N ARG A 62 13.19 16.74 -17.53
CA ARG A 62 14.34 16.21 -18.25
C ARG A 62 13.95 15.00 -19.10
N ARG A 63 14.77 14.71 -20.11
CA ARG A 63 14.57 13.57 -21.03
C ARG A 63 14.74 12.19 -20.38
N ASP A 64 15.38 12.11 -19.22
CA ASP A 64 15.58 10.88 -18.45
C ASP A 64 14.42 10.55 -17.49
N ASN A 65 13.23 11.13 -17.73
CA ASN A 65 12.03 10.98 -16.89
C ASN A 65 12.20 11.48 -15.45
N ILE A 66 13.10 12.45 -15.26
CA ILE A 66 13.29 13.16 -13.99
C ILE A 66 12.73 14.58 -14.13
N SER A 67 11.86 14.98 -13.22
CA SER A 67 11.39 16.36 -13.11
C SER A 67 12.11 17.03 -11.94
N THR A 68 12.80 18.15 -12.21
CA THR A 68 13.61 18.85 -11.22
C THR A 68 12.92 20.14 -10.77
N LEU A 69 12.67 20.29 -9.48
CA LEU A 69 12.22 21.55 -8.89
C LEU A 69 13.41 22.50 -8.73
N TYR A 70 13.30 23.69 -9.32
CA TYR A 70 14.28 24.77 -9.14
C TYR A 70 13.90 25.69 -8.00
N HIS A 71 12.64 26.15 -7.97
CA HIS A 71 12.19 27.13 -6.99
C HIS A 71 10.77 26.82 -6.54
N LEU A 72 10.53 26.87 -5.24
CA LEU A 72 9.20 26.89 -4.63
C LEU A 72 9.15 28.08 -3.69
N CYS A 73 8.18 28.96 -3.90
CA CYS A 73 8.02 30.15 -3.06
C CYS A 73 6.56 30.38 -2.72
N VAL A 74 6.29 30.64 -1.44
CA VAL A 74 4.98 30.97 -0.90
C VAL A 74 5.11 32.24 -0.07
N SER A 75 4.20 33.18 -0.31
CA SER A 75 4.14 34.44 0.43
C SER A 75 4.11 34.20 1.95
N PRO A 76 4.85 34.98 2.77
CA PRO A 76 5.01 34.70 4.20
C PRO A 76 3.69 34.56 4.97
N SER A 77 2.72 35.43 4.66
CA SER A 77 1.40 35.44 5.29
C SER A 77 0.52 34.22 4.96
N HIS A 78 0.90 33.40 3.96
CA HIS A 78 0.16 32.21 3.53
C HIS A 78 0.96 30.92 3.70
N ARG A 79 2.13 30.97 4.36
CA ARG A 79 2.88 29.77 4.74
C ARG A 79 2.05 28.95 5.73
N ARG A 80 2.20 27.63 5.67
CA ARG A 80 1.46 26.64 6.50
C ARG A 80 -0.08 26.64 6.31
N GLN A 81 -0.59 27.31 5.27
CA GLN A 81 -2.02 27.28 4.89
C GLN A 81 -2.31 26.37 3.69
N GLY A 82 -1.39 25.46 3.34
CA GLY A 82 -1.59 24.48 2.27
C GLY A 82 -1.20 24.93 0.85
N VAL A 83 -0.80 26.19 0.62
CA VAL A 83 -0.42 26.69 -0.72
C VAL A 83 0.75 25.89 -1.32
N GLY A 84 1.81 25.65 -0.54
CA GLY A 84 2.96 24.85 -1.01
C GLY A 84 2.61 23.40 -1.33
N LEU A 85 1.71 22.81 -0.53
CA LEU A 85 1.18 21.46 -0.77
C LEU A 85 0.41 21.40 -2.09
N GLN A 86 -0.45 22.39 -2.36
CA GLN A 86 -1.21 22.47 -3.62
C GLN A 86 -0.29 22.58 -4.84
N LEU A 87 0.74 23.43 -4.77
CA LEU A 87 1.73 23.57 -5.84
C LEU A 87 2.49 22.26 -6.11
N ILE A 88 2.97 21.60 -5.06
CA ILE A 88 3.67 20.30 -5.19
C ILE A 88 2.74 19.22 -5.76
N ARG A 89 1.48 19.14 -5.32
CA ARG A 89 0.50 18.18 -5.85
C ARG A 89 0.20 18.41 -7.33
N ALA A 90 0.01 19.66 -7.74
CA ALA A 90 -0.19 20.01 -9.14
C ALA A 90 1.03 19.65 -10.00
N TRP A 91 2.25 19.87 -9.47
CA TRP A 91 3.49 19.46 -10.13
C TRP A 91 3.62 17.94 -10.26
N GLU A 92 3.29 17.19 -9.21
CA GLU A 92 3.27 15.72 -9.23
C GLU A 92 2.29 15.20 -10.28
N GLU A 93 1.07 15.72 -10.30
CA GLU A 93 0.04 15.30 -11.26
C GLU A 93 0.47 15.58 -12.70
N TYR A 94 0.96 16.79 -12.98
CA TYR A 94 1.46 17.15 -14.31
C TYR A 94 2.64 16.28 -14.73
N SER A 95 3.58 16.04 -13.80
CA SER A 95 4.73 15.16 -14.02
C SER A 95 4.29 13.73 -14.38
N ARG A 96 3.31 13.16 -13.64
CA ARG A 96 2.73 11.84 -13.95
C ARG A 96 2.11 11.81 -15.35
N LYS A 97 1.33 12.82 -15.73
CA LYS A 97 0.72 12.93 -17.07
C LYS A 97 1.76 12.97 -18.19
N CYS A 98 2.94 13.51 -17.92
CA CYS A 98 4.06 13.58 -18.86
C CYS A 98 4.97 12.34 -18.83
N GLY A 99 4.63 11.28 -18.09
CA GLY A 99 5.43 10.05 -18.01
C GLY A 99 6.69 10.16 -17.15
N ILE A 100 6.83 11.23 -16.35
CA ILE A 100 7.94 11.39 -15.40
C ILE A 100 7.85 10.33 -14.31
N LYS A 101 8.99 9.72 -13.97
CA LYS A 101 9.09 8.66 -12.96
C LYS A 101 9.65 9.14 -11.63
N THR A 102 10.42 10.22 -11.63
CA THR A 102 11.08 10.71 -10.41
C THR A 102 11.00 12.22 -10.33
N LEU A 103 10.58 12.74 -9.18
CA LEU A 103 10.75 14.13 -8.82
C LEU A 103 12.05 14.30 -8.04
N ARG A 104 12.78 15.36 -8.35
CA ARG A 104 14.04 15.70 -7.69
C ARG A 104 14.04 17.17 -7.28
N LEU A 105 14.61 17.45 -6.12
CA LEU A 105 14.87 18.82 -5.69
C LEU A 105 16.14 18.90 -4.87
N LYS A 106 16.69 20.11 -4.77
CA LYS A 106 17.78 20.44 -3.83
C LYS A 106 17.29 21.50 -2.86
N CYS A 107 17.52 21.29 -1.57
CA CYS A 107 17.17 22.24 -0.53
C CYS A 107 18.40 22.51 0.34
N PRO A 108 18.77 23.77 0.58
CA PRO A 108 19.78 24.12 1.57
C PRO A 108 19.55 23.46 2.91
N LEU A 109 20.60 22.92 3.52
CA LEU A 109 20.52 22.13 4.75
C LEU A 109 19.92 22.90 5.95
N ASP A 110 20.13 24.22 5.98
CA ASP A 110 19.73 25.13 7.05
C ASP A 110 18.27 25.60 6.99
N LEU A 111 17.54 25.30 5.91
CA LEU A 111 16.16 25.78 5.74
C LEU A 111 15.12 24.82 6.33
N GLU A 112 14.10 25.38 6.98
CA GLU A 112 12.93 24.64 7.51
C GLU A 112 12.17 23.86 6.42
N ALA A 113 12.31 24.28 5.15
CA ALA A 113 11.66 23.63 4.01
C ALA A 113 12.04 22.14 3.85
N ASN A 114 13.17 21.69 4.41
CA ASN A 114 13.53 20.27 4.44
C ASN A 114 12.48 19.40 5.13
N GLY A 115 11.91 19.88 6.25
CA GLY A 115 10.83 19.16 6.96
C GLY A 115 9.56 19.06 6.11
N PHE A 116 9.25 20.12 5.36
CA PHE A 116 8.13 20.12 4.41
C PHE A 116 8.33 19.08 3.30
N TYR A 117 9.50 19.01 2.65
CA TYR A 117 9.73 18.03 1.58
C TYR A 117 9.67 16.58 2.09
N TYR A 118 10.20 16.33 3.29
CA TYR A 118 10.06 15.02 3.94
C TYR A 118 8.58 14.64 4.15
N GLN A 119 7.77 15.57 4.65
CA GLN A 119 6.32 15.37 4.82
C GLN A 119 5.61 15.13 3.48
N MET A 120 6.07 15.75 2.39
CA MET A 120 5.54 15.53 1.03
C MET A 120 5.96 14.19 0.42
N GLY A 121 6.67 13.33 1.16
CA GLY A 121 7.06 11.99 0.72
C GLY A 121 8.33 11.98 -0.14
N PHE A 122 9.14 13.03 -0.11
CA PHE A 122 10.49 12.96 -0.63
C PHE A 122 11.41 12.25 0.37
N SER A 123 12.31 11.44 -0.15
CA SER A 123 13.38 10.79 0.60
C SER A 123 14.68 11.57 0.38
N ARG A 124 15.40 11.83 1.47
CA ARG A 124 16.76 12.37 1.38
C ARG A 124 17.68 11.30 0.80
N VAL A 125 18.30 11.59 -0.34
CA VAL A 125 19.19 10.63 -1.03
C VAL A 125 20.66 10.99 -0.93
N ASN A 126 20.98 12.28 -0.78
CA ASN A 126 22.36 12.75 -0.67
C ASN A 126 22.44 14.13 0.00
N ILE A 127 23.64 14.54 0.40
CA ILE A 127 23.99 15.93 0.69
C ILE A 127 25.16 16.30 -0.22
N GLU A 128 25.00 17.34 -1.03
CA GLU A 128 26.01 17.82 -1.96
C GLU A 128 26.56 19.17 -1.49
N PRO A 129 27.88 19.44 -1.62
CA PRO A 129 28.43 20.76 -1.33
C PRO A 129 27.87 21.77 -2.35
N GLY A 130 27.21 22.81 -1.86
CA GLY A 130 26.79 23.94 -2.69
C GLY A 130 27.81 25.08 -2.64
N VAL A 131 27.64 26.08 -3.52
CA VAL A 131 28.57 27.23 -3.63
C VAL A 131 28.72 27.99 -2.31
N LYS A 132 27.65 28.11 -1.52
CA LYS A 132 27.64 28.85 -0.24
C LYS A 132 27.23 27.99 0.95
N ARG A 133 26.51 26.90 0.72
CA ARG A 133 25.87 26.07 1.73
C ARG A 133 25.61 24.68 1.18
N ASP A 134 25.66 23.68 2.05
CA ASP A 134 25.34 22.31 1.68
C ASP A 134 23.87 22.18 1.27
N LEU A 135 23.64 21.35 0.26
CA LEU A 135 22.34 21.11 -0.34
C LEU A 135 21.92 19.67 -0.10
N VAL A 136 20.80 19.50 0.59
CA VAL A 136 20.12 18.22 0.70
C VAL A 136 19.46 17.89 -0.63
N VAL A 137 19.79 16.73 -1.19
CA VAL A 137 19.18 16.20 -2.40
C VAL A 137 18.04 15.28 -2.01
N TRP A 138 16.86 15.57 -2.56
CA TRP A 138 15.60 14.92 -2.25
C TRP A 138 15.02 14.28 -3.51
N HIS A 139 14.64 13.01 -3.43
CA HIS A 139 13.96 12.29 -4.51
C HIS A 139 12.58 11.80 -4.05
N LYS A 140 11.61 11.82 -4.96
CA LYS A 140 10.32 11.14 -4.80
C LYS A 140 10.02 10.36 -6.06
N ASN A 141 9.78 9.06 -5.93
CA ASN A 141 9.34 8.25 -7.06
C ASN A 141 7.84 8.50 -7.31
N LEU A 142 7.51 8.85 -8.54
CA LEU A 142 6.14 8.91 -9.02
C LEU A 142 5.73 7.51 -9.43
N VAL A 143 5.11 6.80 -8.50
CA VAL A 143 4.40 5.55 -8.83
C VAL A 143 3.20 5.94 -9.70
N SER A 144 2.92 5.15 -10.74
CA SER A 144 1.69 5.27 -11.53
C SER A 144 0.49 5.40 -10.57
N ALA A 145 -0.44 6.31 -10.86
CA ALA A 145 -1.62 6.55 -10.00
C ALA A 145 -2.49 5.29 -9.83
N THR A 146 -2.32 4.29 -10.71
CA THR A 146 -2.84 2.94 -10.53
C THR A 146 -1.71 1.94 -10.81
N PRO A 147 -1.42 1.02 -9.88
CA PRO A 147 -0.51 -0.08 -10.16
C PRO A 147 -0.99 -0.86 -11.38
N LEU A 148 -0.09 -1.25 -12.28
CA LEU A 148 -0.44 -2.14 -13.40
C LEU A 148 -0.85 -3.53 -12.90
N SER A 149 -0.29 -3.94 -11.76
CA SER A 149 -0.64 -5.13 -11.00
C SER A 149 -0.40 -4.89 -9.51
N SER A 150 -1.07 -5.68 -8.67
CA SER A 150 -0.89 -5.61 -7.22
C SER A 150 0.30 -6.47 -6.78
N GLN A 151 1.11 -5.99 -5.84
CA GLN A 151 2.12 -6.83 -5.20
C GLN A 151 1.43 -7.84 -4.27
N PHE A 152 1.66 -9.13 -4.52
CA PHE A 152 1.20 -10.19 -3.63
C PHE A 152 2.01 -10.23 -2.34
N VAL A 153 1.30 -10.36 -1.21
CA VAL A 153 1.86 -10.59 0.11
C VAL A 153 1.34 -11.94 0.59
N ALA A 154 2.22 -12.92 0.75
CA ALA A 154 1.83 -14.26 1.18
C ALA A 154 1.44 -14.25 2.66
N SER A 155 0.17 -14.52 2.93
CA SER A 155 -0.40 -14.61 4.28
C SER A 155 -0.58 -16.07 4.69
N PHE A 156 -0.12 -16.43 5.88
CA PHE A 156 -0.20 -17.81 6.39
C PHE A 156 -0.31 -17.88 7.91
N SER A 157 -0.77 -19.03 8.41
CA SER A 157 -0.82 -19.37 9.83
C SER A 157 -0.20 -20.76 10.00
N ALA A 158 1.13 -20.80 10.07
CA ALA A 158 1.94 -22.02 10.01
C ALA A 158 3.09 -21.94 11.02
N SER A 159 3.64 -23.08 11.41
CA SER A 159 4.85 -23.13 12.23
C SER A 159 6.12 -22.93 11.38
N GLY A 160 7.25 -22.60 12.03
CA GLY A 160 8.53 -22.42 11.32
C GLY A 160 9.00 -23.67 10.55
N SER A 161 8.76 -24.89 11.06
CA SER A 161 9.12 -26.12 10.34
C SER A 161 8.24 -26.36 9.11
N GLU A 162 6.97 -25.99 9.19
CA GLU A 162 6.05 -26.09 8.06
C GLU A 162 6.37 -25.06 6.98
N LEU A 163 6.70 -23.82 7.37
CA LEU A 163 7.18 -22.79 6.44
C LEU A 163 8.47 -23.21 5.75
N LYS A 164 9.44 -23.73 6.50
CA LYS A 164 10.68 -24.28 5.94
C LYS A 164 10.38 -25.30 4.84
N ARG A 165 9.49 -26.26 5.12
CA ARG A 165 9.09 -27.28 4.14
C ARG A 165 8.43 -26.68 2.89
N LEU A 166 7.61 -25.64 3.03
CA LEU A 166 6.99 -24.99 1.87
C LEU A 166 7.98 -24.18 1.04
N PHE A 167 8.92 -23.47 1.68
CA PHE A 167 9.99 -22.73 0.98
C PHE A 167 10.90 -23.69 0.22
N GLU A 168 11.31 -24.79 0.85
CA GLU A 168 12.10 -25.85 0.19
C GLU A 168 11.33 -26.48 -0.96
N LEU A 169 10.04 -26.77 -0.79
CA LEU A 169 9.21 -27.34 -1.84
C LEU A 169 9.03 -26.38 -3.03
N TRP A 170 8.91 -25.07 -2.78
CA TRP A 170 8.89 -24.08 -3.87
C TRP A 170 10.20 -24.08 -4.65
N ARG A 171 11.35 -24.06 -3.95
CA ARG A 171 12.68 -24.11 -4.58
C ARG A 171 12.87 -25.36 -5.41
N LEU A 172 12.43 -26.53 -4.93
CA LEU A 172 12.45 -27.79 -5.68
C LEU A 172 11.59 -27.75 -6.93
N GLY A 173 10.56 -26.91 -6.96
CA GLY A 173 9.72 -26.71 -8.14
C GLY A 173 10.43 -26.02 -9.30
N GLY A 174 11.60 -25.42 -9.07
CA GLY A 174 12.45 -24.85 -10.13
C GLY A 174 11.99 -23.51 -10.70
N ASP A 175 10.99 -22.87 -10.09
CA ASP A 175 10.56 -21.52 -10.47
C ASP A 175 11.52 -20.49 -9.86
N LEU A 176 12.59 -20.19 -10.59
CA LEU A 176 13.66 -19.29 -10.14
C LEU A 176 13.35 -17.82 -10.40
N GLU A 177 12.44 -17.53 -11.33
CA GLU A 177 12.05 -16.15 -11.66
C GLU A 177 11.14 -15.56 -10.57
N ARG A 178 10.27 -16.39 -9.99
CA ARG A 178 9.26 -15.93 -9.03
C ARG A 178 9.58 -16.38 -7.62
N ASN A 179 9.47 -15.45 -6.67
CA ASN A 179 9.53 -15.73 -5.25
C ASN A 179 8.23 -15.27 -4.56
N PRO A 180 7.23 -16.16 -4.38
CA PRO A 180 5.97 -15.80 -3.73
C PRO A 180 6.13 -15.45 -2.26
N PHE A 181 7.27 -15.79 -1.65
CA PHE A 181 7.60 -15.49 -0.27
C PHE A 181 8.46 -14.24 -0.10
N ALA A 182 8.74 -13.50 -1.18
CA ALA A 182 9.50 -12.26 -1.09
C ALA A 182 8.81 -11.22 -0.19
N TYR A 183 7.47 -11.27 -0.10
CA TYR A 183 6.66 -10.41 0.75
C TYR A 183 5.70 -11.30 1.54
N VAL A 184 5.74 -11.21 2.87
CA VAL A 184 4.90 -12.04 3.73
C VAL A 184 4.24 -11.21 4.82
N ILE A 185 3.06 -11.65 5.26
CA ILE A 185 2.36 -11.12 6.42
C ILE A 185 1.92 -12.27 7.32
N TYR A 186 2.06 -12.11 8.63
CA TYR A 186 1.55 -13.09 9.58
C TYR A 186 1.11 -12.41 10.88
N SER A 187 0.18 -13.06 11.59
CA SER A 187 -0.23 -12.63 12.92
C SER A 187 0.62 -13.34 13.99
N PRO A 188 1.40 -12.60 14.80
CA PRO A 188 2.22 -13.18 15.86
C PRO A 188 1.38 -13.76 17.00
N ILE A 189 0.09 -13.43 17.08
CA ILE A 189 -0.84 -14.01 18.07
C ILE A 189 -1.39 -15.35 17.58
N ALA A 190 -1.58 -15.49 16.27
CA ALA A 190 -2.13 -16.71 15.68
C ALA A 190 -1.07 -17.77 15.37
N CYS A 191 0.21 -17.40 15.40
CA CYS A 191 1.32 -18.26 15.00
C CYS A 191 2.25 -18.57 16.18
N PRO A 192 2.87 -19.76 16.23
CA PRO A 192 3.85 -20.08 17.27
C PRO A 192 5.12 -19.24 17.12
N PRO A 193 5.91 -19.03 18.20
CA PRO A 193 7.17 -18.26 18.16
C PRO A 193 8.20 -18.76 17.15
N SER A 194 8.15 -20.05 16.77
CA SER A 194 9.01 -20.63 15.73
C SER A 194 8.82 -19.98 14.36
N THR A 195 7.62 -19.43 14.10
CA THR A 195 7.29 -18.68 12.88
C THR A 195 8.10 -17.41 12.78
N THR A 196 8.06 -16.59 13.83
CA THR A 196 8.84 -15.34 13.95
C THR A 196 10.33 -15.61 13.74
N LYS A 197 10.87 -16.62 14.43
CA LYS A 197 12.30 -16.99 14.31
C LYS A 197 12.67 -17.41 12.89
N PHE A 198 11.82 -18.18 12.22
CA PHE A 198 12.05 -18.60 10.84
C PHE A 198 12.05 -17.41 9.89
N LEU A 199 11.03 -16.55 9.96
CA LEU A 199 10.91 -15.37 9.09
C LEU A 199 12.03 -14.35 9.30
N GLN A 200 12.43 -14.12 10.55
CA GLN A 200 13.56 -13.26 10.87
C GLN A 200 14.85 -13.79 10.24
N ARG A 201 15.09 -15.11 10.31
CA ARG A 201 16.25 -15.75 9.69
C ARG A 201 16.21 -15.64 8.17
N GLU A 202 15.10 -15.98 7.53
CA GLU A 202 14.98 -15.91 6.07
C GLU A 202 15.09 -14.47 5.54
N LYS A 203 14.61 -13.47 6.29
CA LYS A 203 14.84 -12.06 5.97
C LYS A 203 16.31 -11.67 6.11
N ALA A 204 17.00 -12.13 7.16
CA ALA A 204 18.42 -11.81 7.40
C ALA A 204 19.35 -12.36 6.31
N ILE A 205 18.96 -13.43 5.62
CA ILE A 205 19.69 -13.98 4.46
C ILE A 205 19.07 -13.56 3.13
N GLU A 206 18.24 -12.52 3.12
CA GLU A 206 17.64 -11.88 1.94
C GLU A 206 16.71 -12.77 1.08
N ASN A 207 16.29 -13.92 1.59
CA ASN A 207 15.28 -14.76 0.93
C ASN A 207 13.88 -14.13 0.99
N ILE A 208 13.63 -13.28 1.98
CA ILE A 208 12.41 -12.49 2.14
C ILE A 208 12.79 -11.01 2.09
N LYS A 209 12.17 -10.25 1.20
CA LYS A 209 12.38 -8.80 1.07
C LYS A 209 11.63 -8.04 2.16
N SER A 210 10.38 -8.42 2.43
CA SER A 210 9.52 -7.71 3.37
C SER A 210 8.70 -8.64 4.26
N VAL A 211 8.66 -8.34 5.56
CA VAL A 211 7.81 -9.03 6.55
C VAL A 211 6.93 -8.02 7.26
N TRP A 212 5.61 -8.25 7.20
CA TRP A 212 4.62 -7.44 7.91
C TRP A 212 4.03 -8.21 9.09
N LEU A 213 3.84 -7.52 10.20
CA LEU A 213 3.24 -8.05 11.42
C LEU A 213 1.78 -7.61 11.48
N ASP A 214 0.87 -8.56 11.31
CA ASP A 214 -0.56 -8.35 11.52
C ASP A 214 -0.84 -8.15 13.02
N CYS A 215 -1.83 -7.33 13.37
CA CYS A 215 -2.24 -7.10 14.75
C CYS A 215 -2.98 -8.33 15.31
N GLY A 216 -3.68 -9.08 14.45
CA GLY A 216 -4.42 -10.28 14.85
C GLY A 216 -5.75 -10.01 15.57
N ALA A 217 -6.33 -8.81 15.41
CA ALA A 217 -7.57 -8.44 16.11
C ALA A 217 -8.76 -9.35 15.76
N TYR A 218 -8.86 -9.78 14.50
CA TYR A 218 -9.89 -10.73 14.08
C TYR A 218 -9.86 -12.04 14.88
N GLN A 219 -8.66 -12.55 15.19
CA GLN A 219 -8.48 -13.79 15.94
C GLN A 219 -8.84 -13.61 17.42
N VAL A 220 -8.62 -12.42 17.99
CA VAL A 220 -9.05 -12.09 19.36
C VAL A 220 -10.58 -12.03 19.44
N GLN A 221 -11.24 -11.39 18.47
CA GLN A 221 -12.71 -11.33 18.42
C GLN A 221 -13.37 -12.71 18.22
N GLN A 222 -12.69 -13.66 17.59
CA GLN A 222 -13.14 -15.06 17.47
C GLN A 222 -12.99 -15.87 18.78
N GLY A 223 -12.67 -15.22 19.91
CA GLY A 223 -12.60 -15.86 21.23
C GLY A 223 -11.33 -16.67 21.49
N LYS A 224 -10.25 -16.43 20.74
CA LYS A 224 -8.96 -17.16 20.93
C LYS A 224 -8.06 -16.58 22.02
N ARG A 225 -8.39 -15.40 22.57
CA ARG A 225 -7.77 -14.78 23.74
C ARG A 225 -8.81 -13.96 24.49
N ASP A 226 -8.62 -13.88 25.80
CA ASP A 226 -9.44 -13.05 26.67
C ASP A 226 -8.96 -11.60 26.59
N TYR A 227 -9.88 -10.69 26.25
CA TYR A 227 -9.76 -9.22 26.31
C TYR A 227 -8.84 -8.49 25.30
N TYR A 228 -9.38 -7.40 24.74
CA TYR A 228 -8.68 -6.50 23.82
C TYR A 228 -7.50 -5.74 24.45
N ASN A 229 -7.50 -5.53 25.77
CA ASN A 229 -6.36 -4.91 26.45
C ASN A 229 -5.11 -5.78 26.41
N ASP A 230 -5.26 -7.10 26.51
CA ASP A 230 -4.16 -8.05 26.43
C ASP A 230 -3.53 -8.06 25.04
N LEU A 231 -4.35 -7.84 24.00
CA LEU A 231 -3.88 -7.61 22.63
C LEU A 231 -2.96 -6.38 22.58
N LEU A 232 -3.39 -5.24 23.13
CA LEU A 232 -2.57 -4.01 23.11
C LEU A 232 -1.26 -4.17 23.88
N VAL A 233 -1.28 -4.81 25.05
CA VAL A 233 -0.08 -5.08 25.86
C VAL A 233 0.88 -6.00 25.10
N PHE A 234 0.35 -7.06 24.48
CA PHE A 234 1.14 -7.97 23.67
C PHE A 234 1.79 -7.25 22.48
N LEU A 235 1.01 -6.48 21.70
CA LEU A 235 1.52 -5.76 20.53
C LEU A 235 2.56 -4.71 20.90
N ASP A 236 2.36 -3.97 22.01
CA ASP A 236 3.33 -2.98 22.50
C ASP A 236 4.71 -3.62 22.74
N LYS A 237 4.74 -4.76 23.43
CA LYS A 237 5.98 -5.50 23.68
C LYS A 237 6.54 -6.09 22.39
N PHE A 238 5.69 -6.80 21.63
CA PHE A 238 6.14 -7.56 20.46
C PHE A 238 6.70 -6.64 19.37
N TYR A 239 6.07 -5.51 19.08
CA TYR A 239 6.54 -4.59 18.04
C TYR A 239 7.87 -3.93 18.43
N LYS A 240 8.05 -3.59 19.71
CA LYS A 240 9.32 -3.03 20.24
C LYS A 240 10.48 -4.03 20.16
N GLU A 241 10.21 -5.31 20.37
CA GLU A 241 11.19 -6.39 20.31
C GLU A 241 11.50 -6.84 18.87
N ASN A 242 10.60 -6.57 17.91
CA ASN A 242 10.70 -7.05 16.52
C ASN A 242 10.87 -5.89 15.51
N GLN A 243 11.92 -5.09 15.72
CA GLN A 243 12.26 -3.90 14.89
C GLN A 243 12.72 -4.24 13.46
N TRP A 244 13.00 -5.52 13.23
CA TRP A 244 13.45 -6.06 11.95
C TRP A 244 12.33 -6.18 10.92
N ALA A 245 11.05 -6.05 11.32
CA ALA A 245 9.92 -6.06 10.40
C ALA A 245 9.79 -4.74 9.60
N ASP A 246 9.13 -4.83 8.45
CA ASP A 246 9.00 -3.72 7.48
C ASP A 246 7.61 -3.08 7.50
N GLY A 247 6.66 -3.69 8.20
CA GLY A 247 5.29 -3.21 8.32
C GLY A 247 4.64 -3.67 9.62
N TYR A 248 3.92 -2.75 10.26
CA TYR A 248 3.23 -2.99 11.54
C TYR A 248 1.77 -2.61 11.40
N VAL A 249 0.88 -3.59 11.41
CA VAL A 249 -0.57 -3.33 11.34
C VAL A 249 -1.03 -2.76 12.67
N LEU A 250 -1.68 -1.61 12.65
CA LEU A 250 -2.20 -0.98 13.86
C LEU A 250 -3.40 -1.78 14.41
N PRO A 251 -3.63 -1.76 15.74
CA PRO A 251 -4.75 -2.48 16.34
C PRO A 251 -6.10 -1.90 15.90
N ASP A 252 -7.07 -2.77 15.66
CA ASP A 252 -8.43 -2.41 15.29
C ASP A 252 -9.51 -3.22 16.00
N VAL A 253 -10.73 -2.69 15.96
CA VAL A 253 -11.94 -3.37 16.42
C VAL A 253 -12.78 -3.69 15.18
N VAL A 254 -12.62 -4.91 14.67
CA VAL A 254 -13.25 -5.34 13.42
C VAL A 254 -14.78 -5.36 13.52
N PRO A 255 -15.51 -4.66 12.63
CA PRO A 255 -16.95 -4.81 12.47
C PRO A 255 -17.32 -6.19 11.90
N LEU A 256 -18.36 -6.81 12.45
CA LEU A 256 -18.93 -8.06 11.96
C LEU A 256 -20.08 -7.76 10.99
N THR A 257 -20.41 -8.72 10.12
CA THR A 257 -21.56 -8.61 9.22
C THR A 257 -22.89 -8.53 9.94
N THR A 258 -23.00 -9.12 11.14
CA THR A 258 -24.20 -9.10 11.97
C THR A 258 -24.33 -7.86 12.86
N ASP A 259 -23.31 -6.99 12.92
CA ASP A 259 -23.37 -5.78 13.73
C ASP A 259 -24.42 -4.79 13.17
N SER A 260 -25.14 -4.11 14.06
CA SER A 260 -25.98 -2.97 13.69
C SER A 260 -25.12 -1.77 13.29
N ASP A 261 -25.70 -0.79 12.60
CA ASP A 261 -24.96 0.39 12.15
C ASP A 261 -24.41 1.22 13.33
N GLU A 262 -25.11 1.26 14.46
CA GLU A 262 -24.63 1.89 15.69
C GLU A 262 -23.39 1.18 16.26
N ILE A 263 -23.39 -0.16 16.25
CA ILE A 263 -22.24 -0.95 16.70
C ILE A 263 -21.07 -0.78 15.73
N VAL A 264 -21.32 -0.73 14.42
CA VAL A 264 -20.26 -0.44 13.45
C VAL A 264 -19.67 0.94 13.68
N GLU A 265 -20.50 1.98 13.88
CA GLU A 265 -20.01 3.33 14.17
C GLU A 265 -19.16 3.38 15.44
N TYR A 266 -19.60 2.69 16.51
CA TYR A 266 -18.82 2.54 17.73
C TYR A 266 -17.45 1.89 17.45
N LYS A 267 -17.43 0.76 16.74
CA LYS A 267 -16.19 0.02 16.42
C LYS A 267 -15.23 0.82 15.53
N VAL A 268 -15.74 1.61 14.59
CA VAL A 268 -14.93 2.53 13.77
C VAL A 268 -14.27 3.59 14.66
N ARG A 269 -15.03 4.18 15.60
CA ARG A 269 -14.49 5.17 16.55
C ARG A 269 -13.43 4.56 17.47
N GLU A 270 -13.68 3.38 18.02
CA GLU A 270 -12.72 2.68 18.88
C GLU A 270 -11.45 2.30 18.11
N THR A 271 -11.58 1.84 16.86
CA THR A 271 -10.44 1.57 15.98
C THR A 271 -9.58 2.82 15.82
N LEU A 272 -10.18 3.98 15.56
CA LEU A 272 -9.43 5.22 15.40
C LEU A 272 -8.74 5.66 16.70
N TYR A 273 -9.46 5.59 17.82
CA TYR A 273 -8.91 5.89 19.14
C TYR A 273 -7.69 5.02 19.46
N HIS A 274 -7.82 3.70 19.27
CA HIS A 274 -6.73 2.76 19.54
C HIS A 274 -5.57 2.90 18.55
N CYS A 275 -5.85 3.13 17.27
CA CYS A 275 -4.81 3.41 16.28
C CYS A 275 -3.99 4.65 16.67
N GLU A 276 -4.65 5.77 16.98
CA GLU A 276 -3.98 7.03 17.35
C GLU A 276 -3.19 6.89 18.65
N ALA A 277 -3.81 6.35 19.71
CA ALA A 277 -3.15 6.16 21.00
C ALA A 277 -1.95 5.21 20.89
N PHE A 278 -2.10 4.10 20.16
CA PHE A 278 -1.02 3.13 19.96
C PHE A 278 0.10 3.73 19.11
N TYR A 279 -0.23 4.37 17.98
CA TYR A 279 0.73 5.03 17.09
C TYR A 279 1.60 6.05 17.84
N ASN A 280 0.99 6.94 18.61
CA ASN A 280 1.70 7.98 19.36
C ASN A 280 2.62 7.43 20.46
N LYS A 281 2.32 6.23 20.99
CA LYS A 281 3.16 5.55 21.99
C LYS A 281 4.31 4.77 21.34
N MET A 282 4.18 4.39 20.07
CA MET A 282 5.17 3.57 19.39
C MET A 282 6.43 4.38 19.03
N PRO A 283 7.62 3.75 18.99
CA PRO A 283 8.83 4.41 18.50
C PRO A 283 8.69 4.85 17.02
N ASN A 284 9.44 5.89 16.62
CA ASN A 284 9.39 6.46 15.27
C ASN A 284 9.58 5.41 14.15
N TYR A 285 10.45 4.41 14.33
CA TYR A 285 10.67 3.37 13.31
C TYR A 285 9.43 2.48 13.08
N VAL A 286 8.58 2.30 14.09
CA VAL A 286 7.28 1.60 13.95
C VAL A 286 6.28 2.54 13.29
N GLN A 287 6.22 3.80 13.73
CA GLN A 287 5.33 4.82 13.17
C GLN A 287 5.55 4.99 11.66
N GLU A 288 6.80 5.11 11.21
CA GLU A 288 7.20 5.23 9.80
C GLU A 288 6.76 4.04 8.94
N ARG A 289 6.51 2.88 9.56
CA ARG A 289 6.16 1.61 8.90
C ARG A 289 4.75 1.14 9.29
N ALA A 290 3.95 2.00 9.90
CA ALA A 290 2.60 1.68 10.33
C ALA A 290 1.69 1.42 9.12
N ILE A 291 0.79 0.45 9.29
CA ILE A 291 -0.27 0.12 8.34
C ILE A 291 -1.59 0.31 9.08
N ALA A 292 -2.32 1.36 8.75
CA ALA A 292 -3.55 1.69 9.46
C ALA A 292 -4.77 0.97 8.83
N PRO A 293 -5.51 0.16 9.59
CA PRO A 293 -6.70 -0.51 9.08
C PRO A 293 -7.84 0.49 8.86
N VAL A 294 -8.47 0.46 7.70
CA VAL A 294 -9.67 1.25 7.38
C VAL A 294 -10.88 0.36 7.62
N GLN A 295 -11.72 0.78 8.57
CA GLN A 295 -12.99 0.14 8.89
C GLN A 295 -14.16 1.05 8.51
N GLY A 296 -15.28 0.45 8.10
CA GLY A 296 -16.53 1.18 7.88
C GLY A 296 -17.46 0.50 6.87
N ARG A 297 -18.73 0.90 6.91
CA ARG A 297 -19.77 0.54 5.93
C ARG A 297 -20.23 1.73 5.09
N THR A 298 -19.90 2.95 5.51
CA THR A 298 -20.30 4.19 4.83
C THR A 298 -19.09 5.01 4.41
N ILE A 299 -19.28 5.87 3.40
CA ILE A 299 -18.26 6.80 2.93
C ILE A 299 -17.79 7.73 4.07
N ASN A 300 -18.71 8.21 4.92
CA ASN A 300 -18.37 9.09 6.03
C ASN A 300 -17.44 8.43 7.05
N GLN A 301 -17.62 7.14 7.34
CA GLN A 301 -16.73 6.37 8.22
C GLN A 301 -15.34 6.22 7.59
N VAL A 302 -15.30 5.84 6.32
CA VAL A 302 -14.04 5.72 5.57
C VAL A 302 -13.28 7.04 5.52
N ASN A 303 -13.96 8.14 5.19
CA ASN A 303 -13.35 9.48 5.15
C ASN A 303 -12.73 9.84 6.49
N ARG A 304 -13.44 9.57 7.59
CA ARG A 304 -12.94 9.82 8.94
C ARG A 304 -11.67 9.01 9.24
N CYS A 305 -11.61 7.75 8.81
CA CYS A 305 -10.38 6.96 8.93
C CYS A 305 -9.23 7.59 8.17
N LEU A 306 -9.43 7.91 6.89
CA LEU A 306 -8.41 8.43 6.00
C LEU A 306 -7.90 9.81 6.43
N GLU A 307 -8.79 10.71 6.84
CA GLU A 307 -8.41 12.02 7.36
C GLU A 307 -7.58 11.92 8.64
N THR A 308 -7.96 11.03 9.56
CA THR A 308 -7.20 10.78 10.79
C THR A 308 -5.81 10.26 10.47
N TYR A 309 -5.71 9.25 9.59
CA TYR A 309 -4.42 8.69 9.21
C TYR A 309 -3.54 9.68 8.43
N ALA A 310 -4.14 10.56 7.64
CA ALA A 310 -3.43 11.62 6.93
C ALA A 310 -2.83 12.64 7.90
N LYS A 311 -3.59 13.03 8.94
CA LYS A 311 -3.11 13.94 10.00
C LYS A 311 -1.95 13.33 10.80
N LEU A 312 -1.97 12.01 11.03
CA LEU A 312 -0.88 11.29 11.68
C LEU A 312 0.34 11.07 10.79
N GLY A 313 0.25 11.38 9.49
CA GLY A 313 1.33 11.17 8.52
C GLY A 313 1.52 9.70 8.10
N ILE A 314 0.52 8.85 8.32
CA ILE A 314 0.57 7.44 7.97
C ILE A 314 0.50 7.30 6.45
N ARG A 315 1.44 6.55 5.87
CA ARG A 315 1.59 6.42 4.41
C ARG A 315 0.96 5.16 3.83
N ARG A 316 0.59 4.18 4.67
CA ARG A 316 -0.05 2.94 4.21
C ARG A 316 -1.29 2.66 5.02
N ILE A 317 -2.37 2.38 4.30
CA ILE A 317 -3.64 1.97 4.87
C ILE A 317 -3.96 0.55 4.40
N GLY A 318 -4.79 -0.15 5.17
CA GLY A 318 -5.25 -1.48 4.79
C GLY A 318 -6.76 -1.58 4.87
N PHE A 319 -7.40 -1.97 3.77
CA PHE A 319 -8.85 -2.16 3.71
C PHE A 319 -9.20 -3.64 3.85
N GLY A 320 -9.96 -3.97 4.88
CA GLY A 320 -10.39 -5.34 5.19
C GLY A 320 -11.89 -5.51 5.42
N SER A 321 -12.70 -4.45 5.34
CA SER A 321 -14.15 -4.46 5.57
C SER A 321 -14.93 -5.06 4.39
N TRP A 322 -14.50 -6.22 3.91
CA TRP A 322 -15.28 -7.02 2.98
C TRP A 322 -16.48 -7.60 3.73
N GLY A 323 -17.64 -7.67 3.07
CA GLY A 323 -18.73 -8.50 3.58
C GLY A 323 -18.23 -9.94 3.74
N THR A 324 -18.77 -10.71 4.66
CA THR A 324 -18.37 -12.11 4.85
C THR A 324 -19.50 -13.07 4.54
N SER A 325 -19.14 -14.29 4.10
CA SER A 325 -20.07 -15.35 3.69
C SER A 325 -19.56 -16.73 4.10
N GLY A 326 -20.42 -17.75 3.97
CA GLY A 326 -20.09 -19.14 4.31
C GLY A 326 -20.17 -19.46 5.81
N PRO A 327 -19.83 -20.70 6.21
CA PRO A 327 -19.84 -21.12 7.61
C PRO A 327 -18.93 -20.22 8.46
N ASN A 328 -19.47 -19.70 9.56
CA ASN A 328 -18.82 -18.78 10.49
C ASN A 328 -18.35 -17.44 9.88
N GLY A 329 -18.88 -17.03 8.72
CA GLY A 329 -18.53 -15.74 8.09
C GLY A 329 -17.04 -15.63 7.75
N SER A 330 -16.43 -16.72 7.27
CA SER A 330 -14.97 -16.82 7.11
C SER A 330 -14.45 -16.48 5.69
N VAL A 331 -15.35 -16.25 4.73
CA VAL A 331 -15.01 -15.97 3.32
C VAL A 331 -15.44 -14.57 2.93
N ASN A 332 -14.49 -13.74 2.52
CA ASN A 332 -14.76 -12.37 2.05
C ASN A 332 -15.56 -12.38 0.74
N MET A 333 -16.65 -11.61 0.73
CA MET A 333 -17.56 -11.36 -0.37
C MET A 333 -17.37 -9.93 -0.87
N LEU A 334 -17.03 -9.83 -2.15
CA LEU A 334 -17.03 -8.57 -2.88
C LEU A 334 -18.47 -8.30 -3.32
N SER A 335 -19.24 -7.44 -2.65
CA SER A 335 -20.54 -6.98 -3.11
C SER A 335 -20.37 -5.73 -3.97
N GLN A 336 -21.42 -5.21 -4.61
CA GLN A 336 -21.30 -3.93 -5.34
C GLN A 336 -21.02 -2.77 -4.38
N GLU A 337 -21.61 -2.84 -3.20
CA GLU A 337 -21.43 -1.86 -2.13
C GLU A 337 -19.99 -1.87 -1.61
N SER A 338 -19.40 -3.05 -1.34
CA SER A 338 -18.00 -3.11 -0.89
C SER A 338 -17.00 -2.72 -1.97
N LEU A 339 -17.30 -2.96 -3.26
CA LEU A 339 -16.52 -2.45 -4.38
C LEU A 339 -16.58 -0.93 -4.49
N ALA A 340 -17.77 -0.33 -4.35
CA ALA A 340 -17.93 1.13 -4.37
C ALA A 340 -17.22 1.81 -3.19
N LEU A 341 -17.30 1.20 -2.00
CA LEU A 341 -16.58 1.68 -0.83
C LEU A 341 -15.07 1.57 -1.03
N PHE A 342 -14.59 0.43 -1.51
CA PHE A 342 -13.17 0.23 -1.78
C PHE A 342 -12.64 1.19 -2.86
N LYS A 343 -13.42 1.48 -3.91
CA LYS A 343 -13.10 2.52 -4.88
C LYS A 343 -12.87 3.87 -4.20
N THR A 344 -13.79 4.25 -3.31
CA THR A 344 -13.70 5.49 -2.54
C THR A 344 -12.43 5.53 -1.68
N VAL A 345 -12.09 4.41 -1.02
CA VAL A 345 -10.82 4.27 -0.27
C VAL A 345 -9.62 4.50 -1.19
N CYS A 346 -9.58 3.84 -2.36
CA CYS A 346 -8.49 4.00 -3.31
C CYS A 346 -8.36 5.44 -3.81
N ASP A 347 -9.46 6.10 -4.15
CA ASP A 347 -9.44 7.46 -4.68
C ASP A 347 -8.91 8.46 -3.64
N ILE A 348 -9.44 8.41 -2.41
CA ILE A 348 -9.02 9.32 -1.33
C ILE A 348 -7.59 9.01 -0.85
N ALA A 349 -7.20 7.73 -0.79
CA ALA A 349 -5.84 7.35 -0.46
C ALA A 349 -4.84 7.95 -1.45
N ARG A 350 -5.12 7.88 -2.77
CA ARG A 350 -4.29 8.48 -3.81
C ARG A 350 -4.20 9.99 -3.68
N GLU A 351 -5.30 10.68 -3.41
CA GLU A 351 -5.31 12.13 -3.17
C GLU A 351 -4.41 12.55 -2.00
N ASN A 352 -4.28 11.67 -1.01
CA ASN A 352 -3.43 11.88 0.17
C ASN A 352 -2.04 11.24 0.04
N GLY A 353 -1.69 10.66 -1.11
CA GLY A 353 -0.40 10.01 -1.33
C GLY A 353 -0.17 8.75 -0.48
N MET A 354 -1.25 8.10 -0.05
CA MET A 354 -1.21 6.85 0.71
C MET A 354 -1.23 5.63 -0.21
N LEU A 355 -0.54 4.58 0.22
CA LEU A 355 -0.58 3.25 -0.39
C LEU A 355 -1.73 2.43 0.20
N VAL A 356 -2.44 1.70 -0.65
CA VAL A 356 -3.58 0.86 -0.27
C VAL A 356 -3.17 -0.60 -0.28
N HIS A 357 -3.27 -1.23 0.89
CA HIS A 357 -3.24 -2.68 1.03
C HIS A 357 -4.66 -3.24 1.06
N CYS A 358 -4.92 -4.29 0.30
CA CYS A 358 -6.19 -5.03 0.33
C CYS A 358 -6.04 -6.27 1.21
N PHE A 359 -6.64 -6.24 2.40
CA PHE A 359 -6.58 -7.34 3.35
C PHE A 359 -7.47 -8.51 2.90
N GLY A 360 -6.91 -9.71 2.83
CA GLY A 360 -7.64 -10.98 2.77
C GLY A 360 -8.62 -11.14 1.60
N ILE A 361 -8.25 -10.71 0.39
CA ILE A 361 -9.17 -10.57 -0.77
C ILE A 361 -9.98 -11.83 -1.16
N GLY A 362 -9.58 -13.03 -0.72
CA GLY A 362 -10.22 -14.29 -1.10
C GLY A 362 -9.35 -15.08 -2.07
N GLY A 363 -9.91 -15.70 -3.11
CA GLY A 363 -9.18 -16.47 -4.14
C GLY A 363 -8.87 -15.65 -5.40
N PRO A 364 -8.22 -16.23 -6.43
CA PRO A 364 -7.86 -15.51 -7.66
C PRO A 364 -9.04 -14.82 -8.35
N ASN A 365 -10.24 -15.41 -8.30
CA ASN A 365 -11.45 -14.80 -8.87
C ASN A 365 -11.86 -13.49 -8.20
N SER A 366 -11.62 -13.37 -6.89
CA SER A 366 -11.88 -12.13 -6.16
C SER A 366 -11.00 -10.99 -6.68
N TYR A 367 -9.72 -11.27 -6.92
CA TYR A 367 -8.80 -10.31 -7.52
C TYR A 367 -9.19 -9.93 -8.95
N ASN A 368 -9.59 -10.90 -9.78
CA ASN A 368 -10.08 -10.61 -11.13
C ASN A 368 -11.32 -9.71 -11.11
N ARG A 369 -12.20 -9.89 -10.11
CA ARG A 369 -13.35 -9.00 -9.96
C ARG A 369 -12.91 -7.57 -9.66
N LEU A 370 -11.94 -7.36 -8.77
CA LEU A 370 -11.36 -6.02 -8.55
C LEU A 370 -10.81 -5.41 -9.84
N ARG A 371 -10.03 -6.19 -10.61
CA ARG A 371 -9.43 -5.71 -11.87
C ARG A 371 -10.46 -5.33 -12.92
N ARG A 372 -11.57 -6.07 -13.06
CA ARG A 372 -12.68 -5.72 -13.97
C ARG A 372 -13.34 -4.38 -13.62
N HIS A 373 -13.25 -3.94 -12.37
CA HIS A 373 -13.71 -2.63 -11.92
C HIS A 373 -12.59 -1.58 -11.86
N ASN A 374 -11.41 -1.88 -12.40
CA ASN A 374 -10.21 -1.04 -12.36
C ASN A 374 -9.77 -0.66 -10.93
N LEU A 375 -9.99 -1.57 -9.97
CA LEU A 375 -9.65 -1.39 -8.56
C LEU A 375 -8.38 -2.17 -8.20
N ILE A 376 -7.22 -1.67 -8.62
CA ILE A 376 -5.94 -2.34 -8.36
C ILE A 376 -5.29 -1.72 -7.11
N PRO A 377 -5.23 -2.43 -5.96
CA PRO A 377 -4.47 -1.96 -4.81
C PRO A 377 -2.96 -2.05 -5.04
N ASP A 378 -2.17 -1.28 -4.29
CA ASP A 378 -0.71 -1.36 -4.32
C ASP A 378 -0.22 -2.74 -3.89
N THR A 379 -0.82 -3.28 -2.82
CA THR A 379 -0.52 -4.61 -2.32
C THR A 379 -1.79 -5.34 -1.92
N LEU A 380 -1.77 -6.67 -1.92
CA LEU A 380 -2.87 -7.48 -1.39
C LEU A 380 -2.34 -8.72 -0.70
N ASP A 381 -3.08 -9.24 0.27
CA ASP A 381 -2.81 -10.55 0.86
C ASP A 381 -3.98 -11.51 0.69
N SER A 382 -3.63 -12.79 0.77
CA SER A 382 -4.61 -13.86 0.80
C SER A 382 -4.10 -15.05 1.60
N THR A 383 -4.99 -15.64 2.40
CA THR A 383 -4.76 -16.93 3.07
C THR A 383 -5.37 -18.10 2.31
N THR A 384 -6.11 -17.86 1.20
CA THR A 384 -6.91 -18.90 0.55
C THR A 384 -6.07 -19.93 -0.18
N TRP A 385 -4.92 -19.57 -0.75
CA TRP A 385 -4.02 -20.51 -1.42
C TRP A 385 -3.61 -21.67 -0.50
N TRP A 386 -3.26 -21.32 0.74
CA TRP A 386 -2.93 -22.26 1.81
C TRP A 386 -4.16 -22.96 2.36
N LYS A 387 -5.22 -22.21 2.74
CA LYS A 387 -6.41 -22.80 3.38
C LYS A 387 -7.11 -23.78 2.44
N ALA A 388 -7.36 -23.38 1.19
CA ALA A 388 -7.98 -24.23 0.18
C ALA A 388 -7.15 -25.49 -0.07
N GLY A 389 -5.82 -25.36 -0.22
CA GLY A 389 -4.94 -26.51 -0.39
C GLY A 389 -4.97 -27.48 0.80
N GLY A 390 -5.03 -26.92 2.01
CA GLY A 390 -5.24 -27.65 3.26
C GLY A 390 -6.53 -28.48 3.28
N PHE A 391 -7.64 -27.90 2.80
CA PHE A 391 -8.95 -28.54 2.75
C PHE A 391 -9.21 -29.39 1.49
N GLY A 392 -8.19 -29.61 0.65
CA GLY A 392 -8.28 -30.50 -0.51
C GLY A 392 -8.69 -29.82 -1.82
N SER A 393 -8.73 -28.49 -1.85
CA SER A 393 -9.14 -27.70 -3.00
C SER A 393 -7.95 -27.08 -3.73
N ILE A 394 -8.14 -26.87 -5.03
CA ILE A 394 -7.20 -26.17 -5.90
C ILE A 394 -7.84 -25.03 -6.70
N PHE A 395 -7.01 -24.11 -7.20
CA PHE A 395 -7.39 -23.04 -8.12
C PHE A 395 -6.65 -23.16 -9.44
N PHE A 396 -7.32 -22.77 -10.52
CA PHE A 396 -6.66 -22.38 -11.76
C PHE A 396 -6.90 -20.89 -12.03
N PRO A 397 -6.00 -20.20 -12.74
CA PRO A 397 -6.19 -18.80 -13.11
C PRO A 397 -7.55 -18.59 -13.79
N ASN A 398 -8.31 -17.60 -13.33
CA ASN A 398 -9.64 -17.23 -13.87
C ASN A 398 -10.70 -18.34 -13.82
N LYS A 399 -10.53 -19.38 -12.97
CA LYS A 399 -11.50 -20.48 -12.83
C LYS A 399 -12.00 -20.60 -11.40
N ALA A 400 -13.14 -21.26 -11.22
CA ALA A 400 -13.69 -21.56 -9.90
C ALA A 400 -12.76 -22.49 -9.10
N GLN A 401 -12.94 -22.50 -7.78
CA GLN A 401 -12.27 -23.45 -6.90
C GLN A 401 -12.76 -24.87 -7.17
N ILE A 402 -11.85 -25.83 -7.16
CA ILE A 402 -12.16 -27.24 -7.43
C ILE A 402 -11.74 -28.09 -6.24
N GLN A 403 -12.66 -28.92 -5.73
CA GLN A 403 -12.33 -29.90 -4.70
C GLN A 403 -11.71 -31.15 -5.33
N ILE A 404 -10.38 -31.19 -5.45
CA ILE A 404 -9.66 -32.24 -6.19
C ILE A 404 -9.57 -33.57 -5.41
N THR A 405 -9.68 -33.53 -4.08
CA THR A 405 -9.63 -34.74 -3.24
C THR A 405 -10.88 -35.61 -3.35
N VAL A 406 -11.98 -35.08 -3.90
CA VAL A 406 -13.22 -35.82 -4.10
C VAL A 406 -13.56 -35.88 -5.59
N ARG A 407 -13.62 -37.08 -6.16
CA ARG A 407 -14.01 -37.27 -7.56
C ARG A 407 -15.52 -37.15 -7.71
N ARG A 408 -16.04 -35.94 -7.87
CA ARG A 408 -17.48 -35.68 -8.06
C ARG A 408 -17.84 -35.42 -9.52
N ASN A 409 -17.02 -34.67 -10.24
CA ASN A 409 -17.35 -34.10 -11.56
C ASN A 409 -16.25 -34.37 -12.59
N LEU A 410 -16.57 -34.22 -13.89
CA LEU A 410 -15.63 -34.35 -15.00
C LEU A 410 -14.36 -33.50 -14.82
N GLU A 411 -14.50 -32.29 -14.29
CA GLU A 411 -13.38 -31.35 -14.00
C GLU A 411 -12.37 -31.90 -12.99
N THR A 412 -12.79 -32.82 -12.11
CA THR A 412 -11.92 -33.45 -11.11
C THR A 412 -11.19 -34.70 -11.64
N THR A 413 -11.49 -35.12 -12.89
CA THR A 413 -10.81 -36.24 -13.56
C THR A 413 -9.46 -35.81 -14.11
N LYS A 414 -8.59 -36.77 -14.47
CA LYS A 414 -7.28 -36.46 -15.08
C LYS A 414 -7.48 -35.62 -16.36
N THR A 415 -8.40 -36.05 -17.23
CA THR A 415 -8.74 -35.33 -18.47
C THR A 415 -9.29 -33.93 -18.19
N GLY A 416 -10.16 -33.78 -17.19
CA GLY A 416 -10.69 -32.48 -16.79
C GLY A 416 -9.60 -31.51 -16.33
N ILE A 417 -8.66 -32.00 -15.51
CA ILE A 417 -7.52 -31.19 -15.04
C ILE A 417 -6.57 -30.81 -16.19
N GLU A 418 -6.28 -31.72 -17.12
CA GLU A 418 -5.47 -31.37 -18.30
C GLU A 418 -6.16 -30.37 -19.22
N ASN A 419 -7.49 -30.46 -19.38
CA ASN A 419 -8.26 -29.44 -20.10
C ASN A 419 -8.16 -28.08 -19.39
N LEU A 420 -8.33 -28.03 -18.06
CA LEU A 420 -8.19 -26.78 -17.30
C LEU A 420 -6.79 -26.18 -17.41
N LYS A 421 -5.73 -26.98 -17.35
CA LYS A 421 -4.34 -26.53 -17.57
C LYS A 421 -4.19 -25.88 -18.95
N ARG A 422 -4.69 -26.52 -20.01
CA ARG A 422 -4.64 -25.99 -21.38
C ARG A 422 -5.46 -24.70 -21.53
N ASP A 423 -6.70 -24.71 -21.07
CA ASP A 423 -7.64 -23.59 -21.20
C ASP A 423 -7.13 -22.35 -20.46
N THR A 424 -6.51 -22.58 -19.30
CA THR A 424 -5.92 -21.51 -18.51
C THR A 424 -4.48 -21.24 -18.88
N LYS A 425 -3.84 -21.99 -19.79
CA LYS A 425 -2.39 -21.91 -20.05
C LYS A 425 -1.55 -21.96 -18.76
N HIS A 426 -2.02 -22.69 -17.74
CA HIS A 426 -1.32 -22.84 -16.47
C HIS A 426 -0.46 -24.10 -16.52
N SER A 427 0.83 -23.95 -16.22
CA SER A 427 1.74 -25.06 -16.08
C SER A 427 2.77 -24.75 -14.99
N CYS A 428 2.60 -25.38 -13.84
CA CYS A 428 3.58 -25.34 -12.76
C CYS A 428 4.04 -26.76 -12.41
N TYR A 429 5.20 -26.85 -11.76
CA TYR A 429 5.76 -28.10 -11.25
C TYR A 429 4.72 -28.93 -10.47
N PHE A 430 3.94 -28.26 -9.62
CA PHE A 430 2.99 -28.91 -8.72
C PHE A 430 1.77 -29.54 -9.42
N CYS A 431 1.47 -29.16 -10.68
CA CYS A 431 0.35 -29.72 -11.45
C CYS A 431 0.77 -30.70 -12.56
N GLN A 432 2.05 -31.08 -12.60
CA GLN A 432 2.54 -32.11 -13.53
C GLN A 432 1.95 -33.49 -13.20
N SER A 433 1.75 -33.77 -11.91
CA SER A 433 1.15 -35.01 -11.43
C SER A 433 -0.19 -34.74 -10.72
N VAL A 434 -1.29 -35.11 -11.37
CA VAL A 434 -2.64 -35.06 -10.77
C VAL A 434 -2.74 -35.92 -9.51
N GLU A 435 -1.98 -37.02 -9.42
CA GLU A 435 -1.99 -37.88 -8.23
C GLU A 435 -1.39 -37.18 -7.00
N GLN A 436 -0.23 -36.55 -7.15
CA GLN A 436 0.35 -35.65 -6.14
C GLN A 436 -0.60 -34.52 -5.74
N LEU A 437 -1.33 -33.89 -6.67
CA LEU A 437 -2.33 -32.89 -6.30
C LEU A 437 -3.45 -33.48 -5.43
N ARG A 438 -3.83 -34.75 -5.63
CA ARG A 438 -4.86 -35.41 -4.82
C ARG A 438 -4.35 -35.82 -3.44
N THR A 439 -3.15 -36.37 -3.36
CA THR A 439 -2.65 -37.00 -2.15
C THR A 439 -1.80 -36.06 -1.29
N SER A 440 -1.09 -35.11 -1.89
CA SER A 440 -0.16 -34.23 -1.19
C SER A 440 -0.76 -32.86 -0.88
N ARG A 441 -1.00 -32.59 0.41
CA ARG A 441 -1.43 -31.27 0.91
C ARG A 441 -0.50 -30.16 0.44
N ASN A 442 0.81 -30.36 0.54
CA ASN A 442 1.78 -29.31 0.22
C ASN A 442 1.86 -29.03 -1.28
N HIS A 443 1.66 -30.04 -2.14
CA HIS A 443 1.57 -29.81 -3.58
C HIS A 443 0.36 -28.95 -3.94
N ARG A 444 -0.81 -29.19 -3.33
CA ARG A 444 -1.98 -28.32 -3.55
C ARG A 444 -1.73 -26.88 -3.10
N ILE A 445 -1.13 -26.71 -1.92
CA ILE A 445 -0.81 -25.39 -1.37
C ILE A 445 0.11 -24.63 -2.33
N MET A 446 1.19 -25.27 -2.82
CA MET A 446 2.13 -24.63 -3.74
C MET A 446 1.56 -24.43 -5.15
N HIS A 447 0.75 -25.36 -5.65
CA HIS A 447 0.01 -25.17 -6.90
C HIS A 447 -0.91 -23.95 -6.82
N ASN A 448 -1.67 -23.80 -5.73
CA ASN A 448 -2.55 -22.66 -5.54
C ASN A 448 -1.79 -21.33 -5.47
N LEU A 449 -0.59 -21.34 -4.88
CA LEU A 449 0.28 -20.19 -4.84
C LEU A 449 0.77 -19.83 -6.25
N ALA A 450 1.18 -20.82 -7.05
CA ALA A 450 1.54 -20.60 -8.46
C ALA A 450 0.34 -20.07 -9.28
N ALA A 451 -0.87 -20.60 -9.08
CA ALA A 451 -2.07 -20.10 -9.74
C ALA A 451 -2.40 -18.64 -9.36
N TRP A 452 -2.07 -18.22 -8.14
CA TRP A 452 -2.16 -16.82 -7.71
C TRP A 452 -1.21 -15.92 -8.48
N LEU A 453 0.07 -16.31 -8.57
CA LEU A 453 1.09 -15.55 -9.31
C LEU A 453 0.70 -15.41 -10.79
N ASP A 454 0.32 -16.52 -11.43
CA ASP A 454 -0.18 -16.50 -12.81
C ASP A 454 -1.38 -15.55 -12.99
N THR A 455 -2.25 -15.40 -11.99
CA THR A 455 -3.40 -14.50 -12.09
C THR A 455 -3.00 -13.03 -11.98
N LEU A 456 -1.95 -12.74 -11.20
CA LEU A 456 -1.41 -11.39 -11.03
C LEU A 456 -0.61 -10.91 -12.24
N GLU A 457 0.06 -11.84 -12.91
CA GLU A 457 0.94 -11.58 -14.07
C GLU A 457 0.19 -11.47 -15.40
N ARG A 458 -1.05 -11.96 -15.47
CA ARG A 458 -1.84 -11.93 -16.71
C ARG A 458 -2.39 -10.55 -16.98
N ASP A 459 -2.41 -10.16 -18.24
CA ASP A 459 -3.32 -9.13 -18.72
C ASP A 459 -4.76 -9.70 -18.78
N LEU A 460 -5.76 -8.85 -18.48
CA LEU A 460 -7.18 -9.24 -18.52
C LEU A 460 -7.67 -9.42 -19.95
#